data_AF-A0A1B3LMQ0-F1
#
_entry.id   AF-A0A1B3LMQ0-F1
#
_cell.length_a   1.000
_cell.length_b   1.000
_cell.length_c   1.000
_cell.angle_alpha   90.00
_cell.angle_beta   90.00
_cell.angle_gamma   90.00
#
_symmetry.space_group_name_H-M   'P 1'
#
loop_
_entity.id
_entity.type
_entity.pdbx_description
1 polymer ?
#
loop_
_entity_poly.entity_id
_entity_poly.type
_entity_poly.pdbx_seq_one_letter_code
_entity_poly.pdbx_strand_id
1 'polypeptide(L)'
;MLLSLAGGSAHAADLSLAGVFGGKAVLVIDGGAPRTLAVGARSPEGIRLLSVDRDSAWVEVEGRRVQLRIGENVASSRSSDAGAAAIHLNADSQGHFLSDGAINGTPVRFLLDTGATVIALGRSDALRANIRTASAPAMAVQTANGVVRAWRVKLVSVKLGGVTLSNVDAAVMETDMPHVLLGMSFLNRMDMQRTGQIMTLRQRF
;
A
#
# COMPACT_ATOMS: atom_id res chain seq x y z
N MET A 1 8.77 29.09 -39.91
CA MET A 1 9.20 27.71 -39.64
C MET A 1 8.44 27.23 -38.40
N LEU A 2 7.26 26.64 -38.62
CA LEU A 2 6.39 26.11 -37.57
C LEU A 2 6.93 24.72 -37.17
N LEU A 3 7.38 24.55 -35.94
CA LEU A 3 7.76 23.24 -35.40
C LEU A 3 6.56 22.71 -34.59
N SER A 4 5.69 21.95 -35.26
CA SER A 4 4.60 21.21 -34.62
C SER A 4 5.18 19.98 -33.89
N LEU A 5 5.31 20.06 -32.57
CA LEU A 5 5.49 18.88 -31.72
C LEU A 5 4.15 18.13 -31.66
N ALA A 6 4.08 17.00 -32.37
CA ALA A 6 3.02 16.02 -32.20
C ALA A 6 3.13 15.42 -30.79
N GLY A 7 2.23 15.84 -29.89
CA GLY A 7 2.03 15.17 -28.61
C GLY A 7 1.47 13.78 -28.87
N GLY A 8 2.29 12.74 -28.68
CA GLY A 8 1.83 11.36 -28.67
C GLY A 8 0.76 11.21 -27.59
N SER A 9 -0.47 10.96 -28.01
CA SER A 9 -1.57 10.63 -27.12
C SER A 9 -1.17 9.35 -26.37
N ALA A 10 -1.03 9.46 -25.04
CA ALA A 10 -0.90 8.30 -24.18
C ALA A 10 -2.20 7.49 -24.29
N HIS A 11 -2.23 6.51 -25.19
CA HIS A 11 -3.34 5.58 -25.30
C HIS A 11 -3.42 4.80 -23.99
N ALA A 12 -4.50 5.04 -23.26
CA ALA A 12 -4.90 4.22 -22.16
C ALA A 12 -5.17 2.82 -22.71
N ALA A 13 -4.40 1.81 -22.29
CA ALA A 13 -4.74 0.45 -22.64
C ALA A 13 -6.13 0.14 -22.08
N ASP A 14 -7.10 -0.18 -22.95
CA ASP A 14 -8.42 -0.64 -22.50
C ASP A 14 -8.25 -2.06 -22.00
N LEU A 15 -8.52 -2.30 -20.72
CA LEU A 15 -8.18 -3.55 -20.06
C LEU A 15 -9.41 -4.14 -19.39
N SER A 16 -9.70 -5.40 -19.68
CA SER A 16 -10.82 -6.12 -19.05
C SER A 16 -10.49 -7.57 -18.74
N LEU A 17 -11.23 -8.11 -17.78
CA LEU A 17 -11.12 -9.51 -17.35
C LEU A 17 -12.28 -10.30 -17.96
N ALA A 18 -11.95 -11.22 -18.88
CA ALA A 18 -12.93 -12.11 -19.51
C ALA A 18 -13.19 -13.37 -18.69
N GLY A 19 -12.26 -13.77 -17.82
CA GLY A 19 -12.44 -14.94 -16.95
C GLY A 19 -11.23 -15.25 -16.08
N VAL A 20 -11.44 -16.11 -15.09
CA VAL A 20 -10.38 -16.63 -14.20
C VAL A 20 -10.53 -18.14 -14.05
N PHE A 21 -9.41 -18.86 -14.07
CA PHE A 21 -9.41 -20.30 -13.81
C PHE A 21 -8.01 -20.77 -13.40
N GLY A 22 -7.94 -21.64 -12.38
CA GLY A 22 -6.71 -22.35 -12.01
C GLY A 22 -5.47 -21.46 -11.80
N GLY A 23 -5.64 -20.29 -11.16
CA GLY A 23 -4.53 -19.34 -10.93
C GLY A 23 -4.09 -18.56 -12.17
N LYS A 24 -4.92 -18.54 -13.23
CA LYS A 24 -4.73 -17.75 -14.45
C LYS A 24 -5.90 -16.80 -14.64
N ALA A 25 -5.63 -15.69 -15.31
CA ALA A 25 -6.64 -14.73 -15.74
C ALA A 25 -6.65 -14.64 -17.27
N VAL A 26 -7.85 -14.53 -17.86
CA VAL A 26 -8.04 -14.22 -19.27
C VAL A 26 -8.29 -12.72 -19.38
N LEU A 27 -7.33 -11.98 -19.91
CA LEU A 27 -7.41 -10.54 -20.09
C LEU A 27 -7.72 -10.21 -21.55
N VAL A 28 -8.55 -9.21 -21.79
CA VAL A 28 -8.71 -8.56 -23.10
C VAL A 28 -8.05 -7.20 -23.00
N ILE A 29 -7.13 -6.92 -23.90
CA ILE A 29 -6.31 -5.70 -23.91
C ILE A 29 -6.57 -5.01 -25.25
N ASP A 30 -6.95 -3.74 -25.21
CA ASP A 30 -7.27 -2.89 -26.36
C ASP A 30 -8.33 -3.49 -27.30
N GLY A 31 -9.31 -4.21 -26.73
CA GLY A 31 -10.33 -4.92 -27.51
C GLY A 31 -9.79 -6.07 -28.36
N GLY A 32 -8.54 -6.49 -28.15
CA GLY A 32 -7.89 -7.58 -28.87
C GLY A 32 -8.39 -8.98 -28.47
N ALA A 33 -7.71 -10.01 -28.97
CA ALA A 33 -8.05 -11.38 -28.63
C ALA A 33 -7.82 -11.66 -27.13
N PRO A 34 -8.70 -12.42 -26.46
CA PRO A 34 -8.51 -12.81 -25.07
C PRO A 34 -7.17 -13.54 -24.85
N ARG A 35 -6.38 -13.06 -23.90
CA ARG A 35 -5.05 -13.58 -23.58
C ARG A 35 -5.02 -14.14 -22.16
N THR A 36 -4.62 -15.41 -22.03
CA THR A 36 -4.45 -16.03 -20.72
C THR A 36 -3.07 -15.69 -20.13
N LEU A 37 -3.05 -15.10 -18.94
CA LEU A 37 -1.86 -14.85 -18.14
C LEU A 37 -1.86 -15.71 -16.88
N ALA A 38 -0.71 -16.26 -16.52
CA ALA A 38 -0.49 -16.90 -15.23
C ALA A 38 0.02 -15.89 -14.21
N VAL A 39 -0.28 -16.10 -12.92
CA VAL A 39 0.24 -15.23 -11.85
C VAL A 39 1.77 -15.11 -11.94
N GLY A 40 2.27 -13.87 -11.92
CA GLY A 40 3.68 -13.53 -12.10
C GLY A 40 4.10 -13.22 -13.54
N ALA A 41 3.35 -13.69 -14.55
CA ALA A 41 3.65 -13.47 -15.96
C ALA A 41 3.30 -12.04 -16.42
N ARG A 42 4.02 -11.56 -17.45
CA ARG A 42 3.84 -10.25 -18.07
C ARG A 42 3.42 -10.41 -19.52
N SER A 43 2.47 -9.59 -19.97
CA SER A 43 2.01 -9.52 -21.35
C SER A 43 2.95 -8.65 -22.20
N PRO A 44 2.96 -8.79 -23.54
CA PRO A 44 3.72 -7.91 -24.44
C PRO A 44 3.38 -6.43 -24.27
N GLU A 45 2.14 -6.13 -23.92
CA GLU A 45 1.59 -4.79 -23.66
C GLU A 45 2.02 -4.25 -22.27
N GLY A 46 2.89 -4.97 -21.57
CA GLY A 46 3.48 -4.56 -20.30
C GLY A 46 2.63 -4.87 -19.07
N ILE A 47 1.50 -5.58 -19.22
CA ILE A 47 0.58 -5.87 -18.11
C ILE A 47 1.07 -7.10 -17.34
N ARG A 48 1.30 -6.99 -16.04
CA ARG A 48 1.72 -8.13 -15.21
C ARG A 48 0.58 -8.62 -14.33
N LEU A 49 0.30 -9.92 -14.36
CA LEU A 49 -0.68 -10.52 -13.45
C LEU A 49 -0.04 -10.74 -12.08
N LEU A 50 -0.63 -10.18 -11.02
CA LEU A 50 -0.13 -10.24 -9.65
C LEU A 50 -0.83 -11.32 -8.82
N SER A 51 -2.15 -11.43 -8.94
CA SER A 51 -2.95 -12.47 -8.30
C SER A 51 -4.29 -12.66 -9.00
N VAL A 52 -4.94 -13.77 -8.68
CA VAL A 52 -6.25 -14.15 -9.20
C VAL A 52 -7.11 -14.63 -8.04
N ASP A 53 -8.32 -14.10 -7.95
CA ASP A 53 -9.38 -14.50 -7.02
C ASP A 53 -10.53 -15.18 -7.80
N ARG A 54 -11.68 -15.41 -7.17
CA ARG A 54 -12.81 -16.17 -7.76
C ARG A 54 -13.43 -15.50 -8.98
N ASP A 55 -13.52 -14.18 -8.98
CA ASP A 55 -14.19 -13.36 -10.00
C ASP A 55 -13.37 -12.10 -10.37
N SER A 56 -12.14 -12.00 -9.88
CA SER A 56 -11.29 -10.83 -10.06
C SER A 56 -9.82 -11.19 -10.18
N ALA A 57 -9.04 -10.26 -10.73
CA ALA A 57 -7.62 -10.38 -10.92
C ALA A 57 -6.91 -9.06 -10.60
N TRP A 58 -5.77 -9.13 -9.95
CA TRP A 58 -4.91 -7.98 -9.73
C TRP A 58 -3.84 -7.92 -10.80
N VAL A 59 -3.75 -6.79 -11.48
CA VAL A 59 -2.77 -6.55 -12.55
C VAL A 59 -1.95 -5.31 -12.26
N GLU A 60 -0.72 -5.28 -12.76
CA GLU A 60 0.12 -4.09 -12.80
C GLU A 60 0.15 -3.55 -14.23
N VAL A 61 -0.26 -2.30 -14.40
CA VAL A 61 -0.31 -1.55 -15.66
C VAL A 61 0.51 -0.28 -15.46
N GLU A 62 1.60 -0.11 -16.22
CA GLU A 62 2.48 1.07 -16.10
C GLU A 62 2.96 1.34 -14.65
N GLY A 63 3.21 0.28 -13.88
CA GLY A 63 3.62 0.37 -12.46
C GLY A 63 2.47 0.68 -11.48
N ARG A 64 1.25 0.87 -11.97
CA ARG A 64 0.04 1.04 -11.15
C ARG A 64 -0.69 -0.28 -11.02
N ARG A 65 -1.14 -0.60 -9.80
CA ARG A 65 -1.95 -1.81 -9.56
C ARG A 65 -3.42 -1.49 -9.80
N VAL A 66 -4.07 -2.33 -10.60
CA VAL A 66 -5.48 -2.21 -10.98
C VAL A 66 -6.16 -3.54 -10.66
N GLN A 67 -7.33 -3.48 -10.02
CA GLN A 67 -8.20 -4.64 -9.90
C GLN A 67 -9.10 -4.71 -11.12
N LEU A 68 -9.21 -5.90 -11.71
CA LEU A 68 -10.19 -6.19 -12.74
C LEU A 68 -11.21 -7.15 -12.15
N ARG A 69 -12.50 -6.90 -12.34
CA ARG A 69 -13.55 -7.90 -12.13
C ARG A 69 -14.06 -8.39 -13.47
N ILE A 70 -14.57 -9.62 -13.50
CA ILE A 70 -15.17 -10.18 -14.71
C ILE A 70 -16.34 -9.28 -15.13
N GLY A 71 -16.30 -8.77 -16.37
CA GLY A 71 -17.32 -7.88 -16.91
C GLY A 71 -17.10 -6.38 -16.66
N GLU A 72 -16.03 -5.97 -15.95
CA GLU A 72 -15.63 -4.57 -15.81
C GLU A 72 -14.53 -4.20 -16.83
N ASN A 73 -14.66 -3.02 -17.47
CA ASN A 73 -13.66 -2.45 -18.37
C ASN A 73 -12.95 -1.24 -17.72
N VAL A 74 -11.63 -1.19 -17.81
CA VAL A 74 -10.80 -0.12 -17.21
C VAL A 74 -10.95 1.24 -17.94
N ALA A 75 -11.47 1.27 -19.17
CA ALA A 75 -11.85 2.54 -19.81
C ALA A 75 -12.86 3.36 -18.97
N SER A 76 -13.74 2.69 -18.20
CA SER A 76 -14.72 3.35 -17.32
C SER A 76 -14.21 3.68 -15.91
N SER A 77 -13.06 3.16 -15.48
CA SER A 77 -12.57 3.35 -14.10
C SER A 77 -11.76 4.64 -13.88
N ARG A 78 -11.60 5.49 -14.90
CA ARG A 78 -11.14 6.87 -14.70
C ARG A 78 -12.23 7.80 -14.14
N SER A 79 -13.48 7.36 -14.08
CA SER A 79 -14.62 8.19 -13.69
C SER A 79 -15.50 7.58 -12.58
N SER A 80 -14.98 6.65 -11.80
CA SER A 80 -15.65 6.18 -10.58
C SER A 80 -14.67 5.48 -9.66
N ASP A 81 -14.22 6.15 -8.60
CA ASP A 81 -14.39 5.61 -7.26
C ASP A 81 -13.99 6.62 -6.19
N ALA A 82 -15.01 7.31 -5.67
CA ALA A 82 -15.07 7.71 -4.28
C ALA A 82 -15.38 6.48 -3.38
N GLY A 83 -14.70 5.36 -3.65
CA GLY A 83 -14.67 4.15 -2.84
C GLY A 83 -13.38 4.13 -2.05
N ALA A 84 -13.44 3.79 -0.76
CA ALA A 84 -12.32 3.85 0.17
C ALA A 84 -11.02 3.28 -0.43
N ALA A 85 -9.99 4.10 -0.54
CA ALA A 85 -8.71 3.75 -1.17
C ALA A 85 -8.13 2.47 -0.56
N ALA A 86 -8.05 1.40 -1.35
CA ALA A 86 -7.44 0.15 -0.95
C ALA A 86 -5.91 0.21 -1.15
N ILE A 87 -5.15 -0.20 -0.13
CA ILE A 87 -3.69 -0.29 -0.17
C ILE A 87 -3.31 -1.76 -0.25
N HIS A 88 -2.46 -2.11 -1.22
CA HIS A 88 -2.03 -3.48 -1.45
C HIS A 88 -0.53 -3.61 -1.17
N LEU A 89 -0.17 -4.43 -0.20
CA LEU A 89 1.21 -4.70 0.19
C LEU A 89 1.57 -6.12 -0.18
N ASN A 90 2.74 -6.31 -0.78
CA ASN A 90 3.29 -7.63 -1.00
C ASN A 90 4.22 -7.97 0.16
N ALA A 91 4.20 -9.23 0.58
CA ALA A 91 5.19 -9.73 1.49
C ALA A 91 6.58 -9.74 0.82
N ASP A 92 7.62 -9.44 1.60
CA ASP A 92 9.00 -9.65 1.21
C ASP A 92 9.37 -11.16 1.26
N SER A 93 10.64 -11.48 0.98
CA SER A 93 11.13 -12.87 1.03
C SER A 93 11.03 -13.51 2.42
N GLN A 94 10.86 -12.71 3.48
CA GLN A 94 10.71 -13.16 4.86
C GLN A 94 9.24 -13.20 5.31
N GLY A 95 8.30 -12.83 4.43
CA GLY A 95 6.87 -12.79 4.76
C GLY A 95 6.40 -11.48 5.39
N HIS A 96 7.26 -10.45 5.47
CA HIS A 96 6.95 -9.16 6.08
C HIS A 96 6.31 -8.20 5.07
N PHE A 97 5.35 -7.39 5.53
CA PHE A 97 4.73 -6.36 4.70
C PHE A 97 5.41 -5.01 4.96
N LEU A 98 6.21 -4.57 4.00
CA LEU A 98 6.87 -3.27 4.02
C LEU A 98 6.12 -2.30 3.10
N SER A 99 6.08 -1.03 3.48
CA SER A 99 5.44 -0.01 2.67
C SER A 99 6.07 1.36 2.91
N ASP A 100 6.25 2.12 1.83
CA ASP A 100 6.63 3.52 1.94
C ASP A 100 5.43 4.37 2.34
N GLY A 101 5.68 5.37 3.17
CA GLY A 101 4.65 6.30 3.61
C GLY A 101 5.28 7.58 4.15
N ALA A 102 4.48 8.33 4.91
CA ALA A 102 4.97 9.54 5.54
C ALA A 102 4.38 9.75 6.94
N ILE A 103 5.19 10.31 7.83
CA ILE A 103 4.76 10.81 9.13
C ILE A 103 5.00 12.32 9.13
N ASN A 104 3.96 13.11 9.40
CA ASN A 104 4.02 14.57 9.37
C ASN A 104 4.63 15.11 8.05
N GLY A 105 4.34 14.45 6.93
CA GLY A 105 4.90 14.77 5.61
C GLY A 105 6.35 14.30 5.36
N THR A 106 7.03 13.74 6.38
CA THR A 106 8.38 13.20 6.24
C THR A 106 8.34 11.75 5.74
N PRO A 107 9.05 11.40 4.65
CA PRO A 107 9.10 10.03 4.15
C PRO A 107 9.70 9.06 5.15
N VAL A 108 9.01 7.95 5.37
CA VAL A 108 9.43 6.83 6.21
C VAL A 108 9.06 5.51 5.56
N ARG A 109 9.72 4.44 6.01
CA ARG A 109 9.38 3.07 5.62
C ARG A 109 8.74 2.34 6.79
N PHE A 110 7.51 1.89 6.56
CA PHE A 110 6.72 1.15 7.52
C PHE A 110 6.93 -0.35 7.37
N LEU A 111 7.02 -1.03 8.50
CA LEU A 111 6.81 -2.47 8.65
C LEU A 111 5.44 -2.66 9.31
N LEU A 112 4.56 -3.42 8.65
CA LEU A 112 3.26 -3.76 9.21
C LEU A 112 3.43 -4.68 10.43
N ASP A 113 2.93 -4.26 11.59
CA ASP A 113 3.07 -5.01 12.83
C ASP A 113 1.77 -5.00 13.63
N THR A 114 1.02 -6.11 13.54
CA THR A 114 -0.23 -6.29 14.31
C THR A 114 0.01 -6.54 15.80
N GLY A 115 1.24 -6.82 16.22
CA GLY A 115 1.63 -6.97 17.62
C GLY A 115 1.88 -5.64 18.32
N ALA A 116 2.16 -4.58 17.57
CA ALA A 116 2.38 -3.24 18.11
C ALA A 116 1.03 -2.54 18.39
N THR A 117 0.78 -2.14 19.64
CA THR A 117 -0.46 -1.43 20.02
C THR A 117 -0.57 -0.04 19.37
N VAL A 118 0.54 0.66 19.22
CA VAL A 118 0.65 1.99 18.60
C VAL A 118 1.72 1.99 17.52
N ILE A 119 1.74 3.03 16.67
CA ILE A 119 2.89 3.23 15.77
C ILE A 119 4.15 3.42 16.62
N ALA A 120 5.24 2.72 16.29
CA ALA A 120 6.53 2.88 16.97
C ALA A 120 7.59 3.35 15.98
N LEU A 121 8.29 4.43 16.33
CA LEU A 121 9.35 5.01 15.51
C LEU A 121 10.61 5.30 16.35
N GLY A 122 11.76 5.24 15.69
CA GLY A 122 13.04 5.58 16.31
C GLY A 122 13.21 7.07 16.56
N ARG A 123 14.24 7.41 17.33
CA ARG A 123 14.57 8.81 17.68
C ARG A 123 14.91 9.64 16.44
N SER A 124 15.69 9.10 15.52
CA SER A 124 16.09 9.78 14.28
C SER A 124 14.89 10.10 13.38
N ASP A 125 13.97 9.15 13.19
CA ASP A 125 12.73 9.37 12.44
C ASP A 125 11.85 10.43 13.09
N ALA A 126 11.74 10.41 14.42
CA ALA A 126 10.99 11.40 15.18
C ALA A 126 11.58 12.82 14.99
N LEU A 127 12.90 12.96 15.04
CA LEU A 127 13.58 14.23 14.80
C LEU A 127 13.35 14.73 13.37
N ARG A 128 13.50 13.86 12.36
CA ARG A 128 13.24 14.21 10.95
C ARG A 128 11.79 14.64 10.72
N ALA A 129 10.84 13.99 11.39
CA ALA A 129 9.42 14.30 11.32
C ALA A 129 8.99 15.46 12.25
N ASN A 130 9.94 16.18 12.85
CA ASN A 130 9.73 17.31 13.76
C ASN A 130 8.81 16.97 14.96
N ILE A 131 8.95 15.76 15.49
CA ILE A 131 8.20 15.26 16.65
C ILE A 131 9.01 15.55 17.91
N ARG A 132 8.42 16.33 18.83
CA ARG A 132 9.06 16.71 20.09
C ARG A 132 8.74 15.70 21.19
N THR A 133 9.77 15.15 21.81
CA THR A 133 9.65 14.22 22.95
C THR A 133 9.94 14.87 24.31
N ALA A 134 10.51 16.07 24.35
CA ALA A 134 10.98 16.70 25.58
C ALA A 134 9.89 16.90 26.65
N SER A 135 8.66 17.17 26.24
CA SER A 135 7.49 17.32 27.13
C SER A 135 6.52 16.13 27.06
N ALA A 136 6.89 15.07 26.35
CA ALA A 136 6.04 13.91 26.17
C ALA A 136 6.14 12.98 27.40
N PRO A 137 5.04 12.34 27.82
CA PRO A 137 5.09 11.35 28.90
C PRO A 137 6.02 10.19 28.53
N ALA A 138 6.99 9.91 29.42
CA ALA A 138 7.84 8.73 29.29
C ALA A 138 7.03 7.46 29.61
N MET A 139 7.35 6.38 28.91
CA MET A 139 6.76 5.06 29.11
C MET A 139 7.83 3.98 28.90
N ALA A 140 7.55 2.78 29.41
CA ALA A 140 8.35 1.58 29.16
C ALA A 140 7.63 0.72 28.11
N VAL A 141 8.39 0.23 27.13
CA VAL A 141 7.89 -0.66 26.08
C VAL A 141 8.64 -1.98 26.18
N GLN A 142 7.91 -3.08 26.27
CA GLN A 142 8.49 -4.42 26.19
C GLN A 142 8.84 -4.73 24.73
N THR A 143 10.09 -5.06 24.48
CA THR A 143 10.58 -5.52 23.17
C THR A 143 11.16 -6.92 23.30
N ALA A 144 11.50 -7.53 22.16
CA ALA A 144 12.24 -8.80 22.13
C ALA A 144 13.60 -8.71 22.85
N ASN A 145 14.22 -7.53 22.86
CA ASN A 145 15.53 -7.26 23.48
C ASN A 145 15.41 -6.75 24.93
N GLY A 146 14.21 -6.84 25.53
CA GLY A 146 13.92 -6.35 26.88
C GLY A 146 13.13 -5.04 26.91
N VAL A 147 13.08 -4.42 28.08
CA VAL A 147 12.33 -3.18 28.30
C VAL A 147 13.14 -1.99 27.81
N VAL A 148 12.54 -1.20 26.92
CA VAL A 148 13.14 0.02 26.37
C VAL A 148 12.28 1.22 26.74
N ARG A 149 12.93 2.36 27.03
CA ARG A 149 12.23 3.62 27.28
C ARG A 149 11.66 4.16 25.97
N ALA A 150 10.48 4.75 26.05
CA ALA A 150 9.84 5.43 24.94
C ALA A 150 9.08 6.67 25.44
N TRP A 151 8.62 7.50 24.51
CA TRP A 151 7.76 8.65 24.79
C TRP A 151 6.46 8.55 24.01
N ARG A 152 5.34 8.70 24.72
CA ARG A 152 4.02 8.71 24.08
C ARG A 152 3.79 10.04 23.39
N VAL A 153 3.55 9.99 22.08
CA VAL A 153 3.31 11.17 21.24
C VAL A 153 2.05 11.00 20.42
N LYS A 154 1.60 12.09 19.80
CA LYS A 154 0.52 12.08 18.82
C LYS A 154 1.06 12.62 17.49
N LEU A 155 0.95 11.81 16.45
CA LEU A 155 1.37 12.16 15.10
C LEU A 155 0.29 13.05 14.47
N VAL A 156 0.72 14.15 13.84
CA VAL A 156 -0.20 15.08 13.18
C VAL A 156 -0.84 14.39 11.99
N SER A 157 -0.04 13.71 11.18
CA SER A 157 -0.51 12.93 10.04
C SER A 157 0.33 11.68 9.83
N VAL A 158 -0.34 10.60 9.41
CA VAL A 158 0.27 9.36 8.95
C VAL A 158 -0.34 9.02 7.61
N LYS A 159 0.50 8.97 6.57
CA LYS A 159 0.09 8.62 5.21
C LYS A 159 0.64 7.26 4.82
N LEU A 160 -0.22 6.42 4.28
CA LEU A 160 0.12 5.17 3.64
C LEU A 160 -0.69 5.02 2.35
N GLY A 161 -0.01 4.92 1.20
CA GLY A 161 -0.70 4.92 -0.10
C GLY A 161 -1.65 6.13 -0.26
N GLY A 162 -2.92 5.85 -0.56
CA GLY A 162 -3.98 6.85 -0.67
C GLY A 162 -4.65 7.26 0.65
N VAL A 163 -4.32 6.61 1.77
CA VAL A 163 -4.95 6.86 3.07
C VAL A 163 -4.08 7.81 3.90
N THR A 164 -4.72 8.80 4.51
CA THR A 164 -4.07 9.70 5.47
C THR A 164 -4.91 9.77 6.74
N LEU A 165 -4.33 9.39 7.87
CA LEU A 165 -4.94 9.49 9.18
C LEU A 165 -4.31 10.63 9.96
N SER A 166 -5.14 11.45 10.61
CA SER A 166 -4.68 12.49 11.53
C SER A 166 -4.72 12.04 12.99
N ASN A 167 -3.94 12.70 13.84
CA ASN A 167 -4.03 12.56 15.31
C ASN A 167 -3.80 11.12 15.81
N VAL A 168 -2.85 10.41 15.20
CA VAL A 168 -2.57 8.99 15.47
C VAL A 168 -1.64 8.84 16.68
N ASP A 169 -1.98 7.96 17.62
CA ASP A 169 -1.12 7.69 18.77
C ASP A 169 0.13 6.92 18.35
N ALA A 170 1.28 7.31 18.91
CA ALA A 170 2.56 6.67 18.64
C ALA A 170 3.49 6.68 19.86
N ALA A 171 4.54 5.87 19.78
CA ALA A 171 5.63 5.81 20.75
C ALA A 171 6.97 6.08 20.05
N VAL A 172 7.69 7.12 20.49
CA VAL A 172 9.06 7.37 20.05
C VAL A 172 9.99 6.55 20.94
N MET A 173 10.70 5.61 20.37
CA MET A 173 11.65 4.77 21.09
C MET A 173 12.92 5.56 21.44
N GLU A 174 13.56 5.24 22.56
CA GLU A 174 14.86 5.79 22.91
C GLU A 174 15.93 5.40 21.90
N THR A 175 15.91 4.17 21.41
CA THR A 175 16.85 3.70 20.39
C THR A 175 16.30 3.91 18.98
N ASP A 176 17.19 3.98 17.99
CA ASP A 176 16.80 3.95 16.58
C ASP A 176 16.28 2.57 16.17
N MET A 177 15.47 2.58 15.11
CA MET A 177 14.81 1.40 14.56
C MET A 177 15.09 1.32 13.06
N PRO A 178 15.25 0.13 12.48
CA PRO A 178 15.47 0.00 11.04
C PRO A 178 14.25 0.43 10.21
N HIS A 179 13.05 0.22 10.75
CA HIS A 179 11.77 0.58 10.15
C HIS A 179 10.82 1.11 11.22
N VAL A 180 9.90 1.96 10.81
CA VAL A 180 8.77 2.38 11.66
C VAL A 180 7.76 1.23 11.71
N LEU A 181 7.31 0.85 12.90
CA LEU A 181 6.27 -0.17 13.05
C LEU A 181 4.89 0.48 12.87
N LEU A 182 4.12 0.00 11.90
CA LEU A 182 2.74 0.41 11.68
C LEU A 182 1.81 -0.44 12.53
N GLY A 183 1.56 0.03 13.74
CA GLY A 183 0.76 -0.67 14.75
C GLY A 183 -0.75 -0.40 14.71
N MET A 184 -1.46 -0.99 15.66
CA MET A 184 -2.93 -1.02 15.74
C MET A 184 -3.58 0.37 15.85
N SER A 185 -2.89 1.39 16.36
CA SER A 185 -3.35 2.80 16.31
C SER A 185 -3.66 3.33 14.90
N PHE A 186 -3.05 2.74 13.87
CA PHE A 186 -3.40 2.94 12.47
C PHE A 186 -4.30 1.80 11.96
N LEU A 187 -3.90 0.55 12.20
CA LEU A 187 -4.54 -0.63 11.60
C LEU A 187 -5.99 -0.86 12.06
N ASN A 188 -6.39 -0.39 13.24
CA ASN A 188 -7.78 -0.46 13.68
C ASN A 188 -8.73 0.37 12.79
N ARG A 189 -8.23 1.36 12.06
CA ARG A 189 -8.99 2.12 11.06
C ARG A 189 -8.99 1.46 9.67
N MET A 190 -8.47 0.24 9.57
CA MET A 190 -8.37 -0.49 8.32
C MET A 190 -9.10 -1.83 8.44
N ASP A 191 -9.78 -2.23 7.37
CA ASP A 191 -10.16 -3.62 7.13
C ASP A 191 -8.94 -4.29 6.49
N MET A 192 -8.47 -5.35 7.13
CA MET A 192 -7.28 -6.09 6.70
C MET A 192 -7.69 -7.43 6.13
N GLN A 193 -7.24 -7.73 4.92
CA GLN A 193 -7.43 -9.02 4.27
C GLN A 193 -6.11 -9.53 3.72
N ARG A 194 -5.74 -10.75 4.10
CA ARG A 194 -4.55 -11.43 3.58
C ARG A 194 -4.95 -12.57 2.65
N THR A 195 -4.48 -12.52 1.42
CA THR A 195 -4.62 -13.59 0.42
C THR A 195 -3.24 -13.99 -0.06
N GLY A 196 -2.73 -15.12 0.44
CA GLY A 196 -1.36 -15.57 0.17
C GLY A 196 -0.32 -14.55 0.62
N GLN A 197 0.44 -14.01 -0.35
CA GLN A 197 1.51 -13.02 -0.12
C GLN A 197 1.03 -11.57 -0.27
N ILE A 198 -0.27 -11.34 -0.40
CA ILE A 198 -0.84 -10.00 -0.55
C ILE A 198 -1.62 -9.64 0.71
N MET A 199 -1.33 -8.48 1.27
CA MET A 199 -2.14 -7.80 2.29
C MET A 199 -2.89 -6.66 1.63
N THR A 200 -4.21 -6.63 1.81
CA THR A 200 -5.08 -5.54 1.39
C THR A 200 -5.56 -4.81 2.63
N LEU A 201 -5.33 -3.50 2.68
CA LEU A 201 -5.84 -2.59 3.72
C LEU A 201 -6.86 -1.66 3.10
N ARG A 202 -8.10 -1.65 3.60
CA ARG A 202 -9.16 -0.73 3.16
C ARG A 202 -9.54 0.18 4.32
N GLN A 203 -9.59 1.49 4.10
CA GLN A 203 -9.96 2.40 5.18
C GLN A 203 -11.40 2.17 5.63
N ARG A 204 -11.59 2.03 6.95
CA ARG A 204 -12.89 1.98 7.62
C ARG A 204 -13.22 3.40 8.04
N PHE A 205 -14.13 4.03 7.29
CA PHE A 205 -14.69 5.38 7.52
C PHE A 205 -13.71 6.54 7.32
#